data_AF-A0A947QZW8-F1
#
_entry.id   AF-A0A947QZW8-F1
#
_cell.length_a   1.000
_cell.length_b   1.000
_cell.length_c   1.000
_cell.angle_alpha   90.00
_cell.angle_beta   90.00
_cell.angle_gamma   90.00
#
_symmetry.space_group_name_H-M   'P 1'
#
loop_
_entity.id
_entity.type
_entity.pdbx_description
1 polymer ?
#
loop_
_entity_poly.entity_id
_entity_poly.type
_entity_poly.pdbx_seq_one_letter_code
_entity_poly.pdbx_strand_id
1 'polypeptide(L)'
;MDSIWKTGDTWDPAIMEYFINLGADVETGYPLAGALCWKIRTALGVFKRHKDRFPSFQDQVDMALRHYCKEGNLKWVSLLLWAGADPFVKGPDSPDEDPDPEEDLCALEYAALYRHFDVFKLKKIKICPDLPIAGDLLQNACRADKADFLVELLEKGFKPADQKDHGSSLIQTCIQYLQWSFDYDWFSHERNNRDIDSGRSRETLKMIHILAKHGAKWIPSERHQINDARRSFLKMSVDYTVEFVWIMPKYNGCTRDIMEQLVQTPAIRRRVAKYQPRITKLLENFPQIQDDLTLER
;
A
#
# COMPACT_ATOMS: atom_id res chain seq x y z
N MET A 1 -41.22 -16.37 -16.47
CA MET A 1 -39.92 -15.68 -16.50
C MET A 1 -39.13 -15.80 -15.19
N ASP A 2 -39.73 -16.28 -14.09
CA ASP A 2 -39.04 -16.47 -12.78
C ASP A 2 -38.25 -17.78 -12.60
N SER A 3 -38.32 -18.75 -13.54
CA SER A 3 -37.64 -20.04 -13.37
C SER A 3 -36.24 -20.11 -14.01
N ILE A 4 -35.87 -19.15 -14.86
CA ILE A 4 -34.59 -19.16 -15.59
C ILE A 4 -33.45 -18.61 -14.71
N TRP A 5 -33.76 -17.68 -13.80
CA TRP A 5 -32.78 -17.07 -12.91
C TRP A 5 -32.32 -17.98 -11.76
N LYS A 6 -33.19 -18.86 -11.24
CA LYS A 6 -32.82 -19.78 -10.13
C LYS A 6 -31.88 -20.92 -10.54
N THR A 7 -31.81 -21.27 -11.83
CA THR A 7 -30.90 -22.31 -12.33
C THR A 7 -29.51 -21.76 -12.65
N GLY A 8 -29.42 -20.47 -13.00
CA GLY A 8 -28.15 -19.76 -13.20
C GLY A 8 -27.29 -19.68 -11.93
N ASP A 9 -27.91 -19.68 -10.75
CA ASP A 9 -27.22 -19.62 -9.46
C ASP A 9 -26.27 -20.80 -9.19
N THR A 10 -26.44 -21.92 -9.90
CA THR A 10 -25.59 -23.10 -9.71
C THR A 10 -24.36 -23.11 -10.60
N TRP A 11 -24.34 -22.34 -11.70
CA TRP A 11 -23.32 -22.38 -12.76
C TRP A 11 -22.90 -23.81 -13.15
N ASP A 12 -23.83 -24.77 -13.09
CA ASP A 12 -23.53 -26.13 -13.49
C ASP A 12 -23.11 -26.13 -14.98
N PRO A 13 -21.97 -26.72 -15.33
CA PRO A 13 -21.46 -26.57 -16.68
C PRO A 13 -22.35 -27.16 -17.78
N ALA A 14 -23.10 -28.23 -17.51
CA ALA A 14 -24.01 -28.80 -18.51
C ALA A 14 -25.23 -27.90 -18.72
N ILE A 15 -25.74 -27.31 -17.63
CA ILE A 15 -26.84 -26.34 -17.69
C ILE A 15 -26.39 -25.07 -18.42
N MET A 16 -25.21 -24.54 -18.08
CA MET A 16 -24.67 -23.34 -18.72
C MET A 16 -24.37 -23.57 -20.21
N GLU A 17 -23.83 -24.74 -20.59
CA GLU A 17 -23.61 -25.09 -21.98
C GLU A 17 -24.92 -25.11 -22.78
N TYR A 18 -25.99 -25.68 -22.22
CA TYR A 18 -27.32 -25.66 -22.84
C TYR A 18 -27.82 -24.23 -23.08
N PHE A 19 -27.77 -23.35 -22.07
CA PHE A 19 -28.21 -21.96 -22.22
C PHE A 19 -27.33 -21.15 -23.18
N ILE A 20 -26.02 -21.33 -23.14
CA ILE A 20 -25.08 -20.70 -24.08
C ILE A 20 -25.39 -21.12 -25.52
N ASN A 21 -25.73 -22.40 -25.75
CA ASN A 21 -26.10 -22.89 -27.08
C ASN A 21 -27.45 -22.35 -27.56
N LEU A 22 -28.33 -21.94 -26.65
CA LEU A 22 -29.57 -21.22 -26.96
C LEU A 22 -29.40 -19.70 -27.11
N GLY A 23 -28.18 -19.18 -26.98
CA GLY A 23 -27.89 -17.76 -27.15
C GLY A 23 -28.06 -16.92 -25.88
N ALA A 24 -27.94 -17.52 -24.69
CA ALA A 24 -27.85 -16.76 -23.45
C ALA A 24 -26.66 -15.79 -23.48
N ASP A 25 -26.92 -14.55 -23.07
CA ASP A 25 -25.88 -13.53 -22.92
C ASP A 25 -25.07 -13.79 -21.65
N VAL A 26 -23.76 -13.95 -21.82
CA VAL A 26 -22.79 -14.23 -20.75
C VAL A 26 -21.76 -13.12 -20.59
N GLU A 27 -21.94 -12.01 -21.29
CA GLU A 27 -21.02 -10.87 -21.34
C GLU A 27 -21.62 -9.64 -20.66
N THR A 28 -22.89 -9.31 -20.96
CA THR A 28 -23.55 -8.12 -20.38
C THR A 28 -23.80 -8.28 -18.89
N GLY A 29 -23.38 -7.29 -18.10
CA GLY A 29 -23.54 -7.28 -16.64
C GLY A 29 -22.62 -8.24 -15.90
N TYR A 30 -21.56 -8.71 -16.55
CA TYR A 30 -20.49 -9.52 -15.96
C TYR A 30 -20.98 -10.71 -15.10
N PRO A 31 -21.86 -11.58 -15.62
CA PRO A 31 -22.50 -12.62 -14.83
C PRO A 31 -21.51 -13.67 -14.28
N LEU A 32 -20.44 -13.98 -15.02
CA LEU A 32 -19.36 -14.87 -14.56
C LEU A 32 -18.58 -14.24 -13.41
N ALA A 33 -18.27 -12.94 -13.50
CA ALA A 33 -17.60 -12.23 -12.41
C ALA A 33 -18.44 -12.27 -11.14
N GLY A 34 -19.74 -11.93 -11.25
CA GLY A 34 -20.69 -12.03 -10.14
C GLY A 34 -20.69 -13.41 -9.52
N ALA A 35 -20.83 -14.47 -10.33
CA ALA A 35 -20.85 -15.83 -9.84
C ALA A 35 -19.57 -16.23 -9.07
N LEU A 36 -18.42 -15.82 -9.60
CA LEU A 36 -17.13 -16.06 -8.97
C LEU A 36 -17.01 -15.28 -7.66
N CYS A 37 -17.43 -14.01 -7.61
CA CYS A 37 -17.48 -13.20 -6.37
C CYS A 37 -18.40 -13.84 -5.32
N TRP A 38 -19.52 -14.45 -5.72
CA TRP A 38 -20.43 -15.22 -4.87
C TRP A 38 -19.95 -16.65 -4.55
N LYS A 39 -18.68 -16.97 -4.82
CA LYS A 39 -18.02 -18.24 -4.46
C LYS A 39 -18.61 -19.47 -5.16
N ILE A 40 -19.23 -19.30 -6.33
CA ILE A 40 -19.80 -20.40 -7.12
C ILE A 40 -18.68 -21.10 -7.90
N ARG A 41 -18.11 -22.15 -7.31
CA ARG A 41 -16.91 -22.84 -7.83
C ARG A 41 -17.10 -23.48 -9.22
N THR A 42 -18.30 -23.95 -9.52
CA THR A 42 -18.67 -24.56 -10.81
C THR A 42 -18.51 -23.60 -11.99
N ALA A 43 -18.62 -22.28 -11.73
CA ALA A 43 -18.40 -21.23 -12.73
C ALA A 43 -16.99 -21.27 -13.34
N LEU A 44 -15.97 -21.72 -12.58
CA LEU A 44 -14.62 -21.94 -13.11
C LEU A 44 -14.58 -23.03 -14.19
N GLY A 45 -15.44 -24.04 -14.07
CA GLY A 45 -15.57 -25.11 -15.05
C GLY A 45 -16.21 -24.61 -16.36
N VAL A 46 -17.08 -23.62 -16.28
CA VAL A 46 -17.67 -22.92 -17.44
C VAL A 46 -16.62 -22.04 -18.09
N PHE A 47 -15.92 -21.22 -17.28
CA PHE A 47 -14.81 -20.39 -17.73
C PHE A 47 -13.77 -21.20 -18.53
N LYS A 48 -13.25 -22.28 -17.97
CA LYS A 48 -12.20 -23.09 -18.63
C LYS A 48 -12.65 -23.70 -19.96
N ARG A 49 -13.95 -23.99 -20.13
CA ARG A 49 -14.50 -24.56 -21.37
C ARG A 49 -14.75 -23.52 -22.46
N HIS A 50 -15.07 -22.28 -22.08
CA HIS A 50 -15.56 -21.28 -23.03
C HIS A 50 -14.70 -20.01 -23.10
N LYS A 51 -13.59 -19.91 -22.35
CA LYS A 51 -12.68 -18.76 -22.39
C LYS A 51 -12.18 -18.39 -23.80
N ASP A 52 -12.04 -19.37 -24.69
CA ASP A 52 -11.58 -19.12 -26.06
C ASP A 52 -12.74 -18.71 -27.00
N ARG A 53 -13.99 -18.93 -26.57
CA ARG A 53 -15.21 -18.53 -27.28
C ARG A 53 -15.68 -17.13 -26.89
N PHE A 54 -15.49 -16.74 -25.63
CA PHE A 54 -15.92 -15.45 -25.08
C PHE A 54 -14.73 -14.70 -24.47
N PRO A 55 -14.13 -13.74 -25.19
CA PRO A 55 -12.97 -13.00 -24.69
C PRO A 55 -13.24 -12.26 -23.36
N SER A 56 -14.44 -11.74 -23.16
CA SER A 56 -14.85 -11.03 -21.93
C SER A 56 -14.78 -11.90 -20.66
N PHE A 57 -14.70 -13.22 -20.81
CA PHE A 57 -14.53 -14.13 -19.67
C PHE A 57 -13.22 -13.91 -18.94
N GLN A 58 -12.16 -13.49 -19.65
CA GLN A 58 -10.89 -13.16 -19.00
C GLN A 58 -11.07 -11.94 -18.09
N ASP A 59 -11.69 -10.86 -18.60
CA ASP A 59 -11.95 -9.64 -17.83
C ASP A 59 -12.80 -9.93 -16.58
N GLN A 60 -13.79 -10.81 -16.70
CA GLN A 60 -14.66 -11.22 -15.60
C GLN A 60 -13.92 -12.05 -14.53
N VAL A 61 -12.96 -12.89 -14.94
CA VAL A 61 -12.11 -13.65 -14.02
C VAL A 61 -11.07 -12.74 -13.33
N ASP A 62 -10.53 -11.75 -14.05
CA ASP A 62 -9.61 -10.76 -13.50
C ASP A 62 -10.32 -9.82 -12.51
N MET A 63 -11.57 -9.46 -12.79
CA MET A 63 -12.46 -8.75 -11.85
C MET A 63 -12.65 -9.52 -10.55
N ALA A 64 -12.99 -10.80 -10.63
CA ALA A 64 -13.10 -11.65 -9.45
C ALA A 64 -11.76 -11.78 -8.69
N LEU A 65 -10.61 -11.75 -9.39
CA LEU A 65 -9.30 -11.76 -8.74
C LEU A 65 -9.07 -10.46 -7.95
N ARG A 66 -9.39 -9.29 -8.52
CA ARG A 66 -9.32 -8.00 -7.83
C ARG A 66 -10.19 -7.99 -6.58
N HIS A 67 -11.44 -8.47 -6.70
CA HIS A 67 -12.37 -8.64 -5.58
C HIS A 67 -11.73 -9.42 -4.41
N TYR A 68 -11.17 -10.60 -4.69
CA TYR A 68 -10.61 -11.44 -3.63
C TYR A 68 -9.26 -10.98 -3.10
N CYS A 69 -8.50 -10.21 -3.88
CA CYS A 69 -7.32 -9.52 -3.38
C CYS A 69 -7.69 -8.39 -2.41
N LYS A 70 -8.78 -7.66 -2.68
CA LYS A 70 -9.35 -6.65 -1.78
C LYS A 70 -9.91 -7.28 -0.51
N GLU A 71 -10.57 -8.43 -0.59
CA GLU A 71 -11.06 -9.18 0.59
C GLU A 71 -9.95 -9.91 1.36
N GLY A 72 -8.79 -10.17 0.74
CA GLY A 72 -7.72 -10.99 1.32
C GLY A 72 -7.99 -12.49 1.34
N ASN A 73 -8.86 -13.00 0.46
CA ASN A 73 -9.24 -14.41 0.43
C ASN A 73 -8.21 -15.28 -0.32
N LEU A 74 -7.13 -15.66 0.36
CA LEU A 74 -6.01 -16.41 -0.23
C LEU A 74 -6.41 -17.67 -0.99
N LYS A 75 -7.49 -18.36 -0.55
CA LYS A 75 -7.98 -19.57 -1.22
C LYS A 75 -8.50 -19.25 -2.62
N TRP A 76 -9.31 -18.21 -2.75
CA TRP A 76 -9.89 -17.80 -4.03
C TRP A 76 -8.87 -17.08 -4.91
N VAL A 77 -8.00 -16.24 -4.33
CA VAL A 77 -6.85 -15.66 -5.06
C VAL A 77 -6.00 -16.76 -5.69
N SER A 78 -5.62 -17.78 -4.91
CA SER A 78 -4.84 -18.91 -5.42
C SER A 78 -5.56 -19.69 -6.52
N LEU A 79 -6.88 -19.86 -6.38
CA LEU A 79 -7.70 -20.60 -7.33
C LEU A 79 -7.87 -19.85 -8.66
N LEU A 80 -8.06 -18.53 -8.61
CA LEU A 80 -8.20 -17.68 -9.81
C LEU A 80 -6.85 -17.52 -10.54
N LEU A 81 -5.75 -17.35 -9.81
CA LEU A 81 -4.40 -17.39 -10.40
C LEU A 81 -4.09 -18.76 -11.05
N TRP A 82 -4.60 -19.86 -10.48
CA TRP A 82 -4.52 -21.18 -11.12
C TRP A 82 -5.43 -21.28 -12.36
N ALA A 83 -6.59 -20.63 -12.33
CA ALA A 83 -7.51 -20.56 -13.46
C ALA A 83 -6.95 -19.74 -14.63
N GLY A 84 -6.02 -18.82 -14.38
CA GLY A 84 -5.38 -18.00 -15.41
C GLY A 84 -5.75 -16.52 -15.35
N ALA A 85 -6.28 -16.06 -14.21
CA ALA A 85 -6.48 -14.65 -13.96
C ALA A 85 -5.14 -13.88 -14.00
N ASP A 86 -5.13 -12.68 -14.58
CA ASP A 86 -3.97 -11.80 -14.63
C ASP A 86 -3.98 -10.82 -13.45
N PRO A 87 -2.98 -10.87 -12.55
CA PRO A 87 -2.91 -9.99 -11.39
C PRO A 87 -2.52 -8.54 -11.70
N PHE A 88 -2.08 -8.22 -12.92
CA PHE A 88 -1.59 -6.90 -13.32
C PHE A 88 -2.61 -6.07 -14.10
N VAL A 89 -3.73 -6.67 -14.52
CA VAL A 89 -4.79 -5.96 -15.25
C VAL A 89 -5.60 -5.09 -14.29
N LYS A 90 -5.67 -3.80 -14.62
CA LYS A 90 -6.51 -2.80 -13.93
C LYS A 90 -7.96 -2.91 -14.39
N GLY A 91 -8.89 -2.59 -13.50
CA GLY A 91 -10.32 -2.54 -13.78
C GLY A 91 -11.14 -2.58 -12.49
N PRO A 92 -12.47 -2.58 -12.61
CA PRO A 92 -13.35 -2.65 -11.44
C PRO A 92 -13.16 -3.96 -10.68
N ASP A 93 -13.43 -3.93 -9.38
CA ASP A 93 -13.37 -5.12 -8.50
C ASP A 93 -14.74 -5.73 -8.21
N SER A 94 -15.81 -5.19 -8.78
CA SER A 94 -17.18 -5.67 -8.64
C SER A 94 -17.94 -5.53 -9.97
N PRO A 95 -18.87 -6.45 -10.29
CA PRO A 95 -19.75 -6.31 -11.47
C PRO A 95 -20.71 -5.11 -11.39
N ASP A 96 -20.93 -4.59 -10.18
CA ASP A 96 -21.82 -3.44 -9.93
C ASP A 96 -21.11 -2.08 -10.06
N GLU A 97 -19.80 -2.08 -10.30
CA GLU A 97 -18.99 -0.87 -10.44
C GLU A 97 -18.68 -0.60 -11.93
N ASP A 98 -18.88 0.63 -12.37
CA ASP A 98 -18.48 1.07 -13.69
C ASP A 98 -16.95 1.25 -13.74
N PRO A 99 -16.28 0.91 -14.87
CA PRO A 99 -14.85 1.13 -15.02
C PRO A 99 -14.49 2.61 -14.89
N ASP A 100 -13.53 2.91 -14.01
CA ASP A 100 -12.96 4.25 -13.86
C ASP A 100 -11.44 4.16 -14.07
N PRO A 101 -10.92 4.45 -15.28
CA PRO A 101 -9.50 4.34 -15.56
C PRO A 101 -8.58 5.18 -14.65
N GLU A 102 -9.11 6.21 -13.98
CA GLU A 102 -8.35 7.04 -13.04
C GLU A 102 -8.23 6.39 -11.65
N GLU A 103 -9.23 5.62 -11.23
CA GLU A 103 -9.29 4.97 -9.92
C GLU A 103 -9.01 3.46 -9.97
N ASP A 104 -9.10 2.84 -11.15
CA ASP A 104 -8.97 1.40 -11.34
C ASP A 104 -7.58 0.88 -10.95
N LEU A 105 -7.59 -0.12 -10.07
CA LEU A 105 -6.40 -0.78 -9.57
C LEU A 105 -6.30 -2.22 -10.10
N CYS A 106 -5.09 -2.74 -10.21
CA CYS A 106 -4.88 -4.16 -10.45
C CYS A 106 -5.03 -4.96 -9.15
N ALA A 107 -5.07 -6.28 -9.26
CA ALA A 107 -5.29 -7.15 -8.11
C ALA A 107 -4.21 -7.00 -7.02
N LEU A 108 -2.96 -6.78 -7.42
CA LEU A 108 -1.86 -6.61 -6.46
C LEU A 108 -1.88 -5.24 -5.78
N GLU A 109 -2.32 -4.19 -6.48
CA GLU A 109 -2.54 -2.86 -5.88
C GLU A 109 -3.63 -2.94 -4.80
N TYR A 110 -4.75 -3.63 -5.06
CA TYR A 110 -5.78 -3.90 -4.04
C TYR A 110 -5.22 -4.69 -2.85
N ALA A 111 -4.47 -5.77 -3.09
CA ALA A 111 -3.89 -6.56 -2.01
C ALA A 111 -2.95 -5.72 -1.13
N ALA A 112 -2.16 -4.82 -1.71
CA ALA A 112 -1.28 -3.93 -0.97
C ALA A 112 -2.06 -2.86 -0.20
N LEU A 113 -3.03 -2.20 -0.84
CA LEU A 113 -3.84 -1.14 -0.25
C LEU A 113 -4.61 -1.64 0.98
N TYR A 114 -5.19 -2.84 0.90
CA TYR A 114 -5.93 -3.47 1.99
C TYR A 114 -5.05 -4.29 2.95
N ARG A 115 -3.72 -4.24 2.77
CA ARG A 115 -2.71 -4.85 3.65
C ARG A 115 -2.77 -6.39 3.70
N HIS A 116 -3.24 -7.01 2.63
CA HIS A 116 -3.29 -8.47 2.46
C HIS A 116 -1.96 -9.01 1.90
N PHE A 117 -0.86 -8.75 2.61
CA PHE A 117 0.48 -9.02 2.10
C PHE A 117 0.80 -10.51 1.87
N ASP A 118 0.04 -11.43 2.47
CA ASP A 118 0.21 -12.86 2.22
C ASP A 118 -0.09 -13.28 0.78
N VAL A 119 -0.85 -12.46 0.03
CA VAL A 119 -1.07 -12.66 -1.42
C VAL A 119 0.26 -12.68 -2.16
N PHE A 120 1.21 -11.82 -1.79
CA PHE A 120 2.53 -11.70 -2.42
C PHE A 120 3.44 -12.93 -2.21
N LYS A 121 3.11 -13.81 -1.26
CA LYS A 121 3.84 -15.05 -0.99
C LYS A 121 3.43 -16.20 -1.90
N LEU A 122 2.36 -16.03 -2.70
CA LEU A 122 1.89 -17.06 -3.62
C LEU A 122 2.90 -17.27 -4.77
N LYS A 123 3.26 -18.53 -5.05
CA LYS A 123 4.26 -18.91 -6.06
C LYS A 123 4.01 -18.37 -7.47
N LYS A 124 2.75 -18.05 -7.79
CA LYS A 124 2.34 -17.51 -9.09
C LYS A 124 2.63 -16.02 -9.22
N ILE A 125 2.81 -15.31 -8.11
CA ILE A 125 3.12 -13.89 -8.09
C ILE A 125 4.63 -13.73 -8.05
N LYS A 126 5.16 -12.93 -8.98
CA LYS A 126 6.56 -12.53 -9.02
C LYS A 126 6.61 -11.03 -8.99
N ILE A 127 7.15 -10.49 -7.90
CA ILE A 127 7.33 -9.06 -7.72
C ILE A 127 8.78 -8.72 -8.05
N CYS A 128 8.99 -7.69 -8.86
CA CYS A 128 10.29 -7.10 -9.11
C CYS A 128 10.21 -5.56 -9.09
N PRO A 129 11.34 -4.85 -8.90
CA PRO A 129 11.37 -3.39 -8.86
C PRO A 129 10.94 -2.72 -10.16
N ASP A 130 11.04 -3.42 -11.30
CA ASP A 130 10.72 -2.87 -12.62
C ASP A 130 9.22 -2.86 -12.94
N LEU A 131 8.38 -3.38 -12.02
CA LEU A 131 6.94 -3.36 -12.21
C LEU A 131 6.40 -1.92 -12.13
N PRO A 132 5.40 -1.54 -12.94
CA PRO A 132 4.77 -0.22 -12.86
C PRO A 132 4.23 0.12 -11.46
N ILE A 133 3.77 -0.89 -10.72
CA ILE A 133 3.20 -0.76 -9.38
C ILE A 133 4.26 -0.69 -8.25
N ALA A 134 5.55 -0.69 -8.58
CA ALA A 134 6.62 -0.82 -7.59
C ALA A 134 6.64 0.32 -6.56
N GLY A 135 6.38 1.55 -7.02
CA GLY A 135 6.24 2.73 -6.16
C GLY A 135 5.10 2.56 -5.16
N ASP A 136 3.93 2.14 -5.66
CA ASP A 136 2.72 1.95 -4.84
C ASP A 136 2.88 0.80 -3.84
N LEU A 137 3.59 -0.27 -4.19
CA LEU A 137 3.91 -1.35 -3.25
C LEU A 137 4.76 -0.86 -2.09
N LEU A 138 5.83 -0.10 -2.36
CA LEU A 138 6.64 0.52 -1.31
C LEU A 138 5.82 1.49 -0.46
N GLN A 139 4.97 2.27 -1.12
CA GLN A 139 4.14 3.26 -0.47
C GLN A 139 3.13 2.63 0.49
N ASN A 140 2.48 1.53 0.08
CA ASN A 140 1.55 0.77 0.93
C ASN A 140 2.28 -0.05 2.01
N ALA A 141 3.51 -0.52 1.75
CA ALA A 141 4.33 -1.14 2.79
C ALA A 141 4.63 -0.19 3.95
N CYS A 142 4.77 1.11 3.68
CA CYS A 142 4.93 2.16 4.70
C CYS A 142 3.66 2.42 5.53
N ARG A 143 2.49 1.91 5.09
CA ARG A 143 1.20 2.00 5.79
C ARG A 143 0.88 0.76 6.61
N ALA A 144 1.71 -0.28 6.49
CA ALA A 144 1.55 -1.54 7.19
C ALA A 144 1.68 -1.36 8.71
N ASP A 145 1.17 -2.34 9.47
CA ASP A 145 1.31 -2.33 10.93
C ASP A 145 2.69 -2.81 11.39
N LYS A 146 3.44 -3.52 10.51
CA LYS A 146 4.77 -4.07 10.77
C LYS A 146 5.69 -3.85 9.59
N ALA A 147 7.00 -3.70 9.85
CA ALA A 147 8.01 -3.47 8.82
C ALA A 147 8.30 -4.69 7.91
N ASP A 148 7.76 -5.88 8.21
CA ASP A 148 8.14 -7.14 7.56
C ASP A 148 7.99 -7.10 6.03
N PHE A 149 6.86 -6.56 5.53
CA PHE A 149 6.64 -6.47 4.08
C PHE A 149 7.57 -5.45 3.41
N LEU A 150 7.86 -4.33 4.08
CA LEU A 150 8.84 -3.36 3.59
C LEU A 150 10.23 -4.01 3.49
N VAL A 151 10.65 -4.75 4.52
CA VAL A 151 11.93 -5.48 4.51
C VAL A 151 11.97 -6.48 3.36
N GLU A 152 10.91 -7.26 3.16
CA GLU A 152 10.82 -8.22 2.05
C GLU A 152 10.97 -7.53 0.67
N LEU A 153 10.34 -6.37 0.46
CA LEU A 153 10.50 -5.62 -0.78
C LEU A 153 11.96 -5.16 -0.97
N LEU A 154 12.59 -4.63 0.07
CA LEU A 154 13.99 -4.18 0.01
C LEU A 154 14.94 -5.35 -0.29
N GLU A 155 14.70 -6.53 0.30
CA GLU A 155 15.46 -7.76 0.03
C GLU A 155 15.30 -8.24 -1.41
N LYS A 156 14.14 -8.00 -2.04
CA LYS A 156 13.88 -8.26 -3.47
C LYS A 156 14.51 -7.21 -4.39
N GLY A 157 15.26 -6.25 -3.86
CA GLY A 157 16.01 -5.26 -4.63
C GLY A 157 15.26 -3.95 -4.87
N PHE A 158 14.12 -3.71 -4.21
CA PHE A 158 13.46 -2.42 -4.28
C PHE A 158 14.33 -1.36 -3.61
N LYS A 159 14.54 -0.23 -4.28
CA LYS A 159 15.39 0.86 -3.79
C LYS A 159 14.55 2.13 -3.58
N PRO A 160 14.34 2.56 -2.33
CA PRO A 160 13.62 3.80 -2.03
C PRO A 160 14.22 5.03 -2.71
N ALA A 161 15.55 5.08 -2.84
CA ALA A 161 16.29 6.20 -3.41
C ALA A 161 16.08 6.38 -4.93
N ASP A 162 15.64 5.33 -5.63
CA ASP A 162 15.43 5.33 -7.08
C ASP A 162 14.06 5.95 -7.46
N GLN A 163 13.20 6.23 -6.47
CA GLN A 163 11.97 6.99 -6.71
C GLN A 163 12.28 8.44 -7.12
N LYS A 164 11.34 9.06 -7.84
CA LYS A 164 11.48 10.43 -8.36
C LYS A 164 11.83 11.48 -7.30
N ASP A 165 11.36 11.29 -6.07
CA ASP A 165 11.58 12.18 -4.93
C ASP A 165 12.62 11.63 -3.93
N HIS A 166 13.41 10.64 -4.35
CA HIS A 166 14.39 9.91 -3.55
C HIS A 166 13.81 9.28 -2.27
N GLY A 167 12.52 8.90 -2.27
CA GLY A 167 11.85 8.24 -1.16
C GLY A 167 11.32 9.19 -0.09
N SER A 168 11.21 10.48 -0.41
CA SER A 168 10.68 11.51 0.49
C SER A 168 9.22 11.24 0.88
N SER A 169 8.39 10.88 -0.09
CA SER A 169 6.99 10.47 0.07
C SER A 169 6.82 9.24 0.97
N LEU A 170 7.74 8.28 0.92
CA LEU A 170 7.74 7.09 1.78
C LEU A 170 7.94 7.48 3.25
N ILE A 171 8.97 8.30 3.53
CA ILE A 171 9.22 8.80 4.89
C ILE A 171 8.05 9.69 5.34
N GLN A 172 7.56 10.58 4.48
CA GLN A 172 6.41 11.44 4.79
C GLN A 172 5.17 10.63 5.13
N THR A 173 4.92 9.53 4.42
CA THR A 173 3.80 8.64 4.70
C THR A 173 3.95 7.96 6.04
N CYS A 174 5.14 7.46 6.38
CA CYS A 174 5.39 6.92 7.72
C CYS A 174 5.10 7.98 8.80
N ILE A 175 5.56 9.22 8.61
CA ILE A 175 5.31 10.31 9.56
C ILE A 175 3.81 10.59 9.72
N GLN A 176 3.05 10.63 8.62
CA GLN A 176 1.60 10.83 8.66
C GLN A 176 0.88 9.68 9.37
N TYR A 177 1.42 8.46 9.28
CA TYR A 177 0.87 7.27 9.93
C TYR A 177 1.25 7.14 11.41
N LEU A 178 2.28 7.84 11.91
CA LEU A 178 2.61 7.88 13.34
C LEU A 178 1.40 8.32 14.19
N GLN A 179 0.64 9.30 13.71
CA GLN A 179 -0.54 9.84 14.38
C GLN A 179 -1.83 9.03 14.11
N TRP A 180 -1.82 8.11 13.16
CA TRP A 180 -2.97 7.25 12.84
C TRP A 180 -3.02 6.07 13.83
N SER A 181 -3.18 6.38 15.12
CA SER A 181 -3.60 5.39 16.11
C SER A 181 -5.13 5.35 16.13
N PHE A 182 -5.70 4.23 15.68
CA PHE A 182 -7.06 3.83 16.07
C PHE A 182 -7.08 3.36 17.54
N ASP A 183 -6.28 3.97 18.41
CA ASP A 183 -6.40 3.81 19.85
C ASP A 183 -7.59 4.67 20.32
N TYR A 184 -8.76 4.34 19.77
CA TYR A 184 -10.02 4.67 20.37
C TYR A 184 -10.16 3.73 21.56
N ASP A 185 -9.83 4.24 22.74
CA ASP A 185 -10.12 3.51 23.95
C ASP A 185 -11.65 3.50 24.13
N TRP A 186 -12.25 2.36 23.78
CA TRP A 186 -13.70 2.14 23.87
C TRP A 186 -14.23 2.32 25.30
N PHE A 187 -13.37 2.17 26.31
CA PHE A 187 -13.75 2.32 27.71
C PHE A 187 -13.74 3.79 28.15
N SER A 188 -12.81 4.61 27.67
CA SER A 188 -12.75 6.04 28.03
C SER A 188 -13.48 6.97 27.08
N HIS A 189 -13.85 6.52 25.86
CA HIS A 189 -14.37 7.37 24.77
C HIS A 189 -13.44 8.56 24.44
N GLU A 190 -12.20 8.55 24.93
CA GLU A 190 -11.22 9.60 24.74
C GLU A 190 -10.21 9.15 23.68
N ARG A 191 -10.03 9.98 22.66
CA ARG A 191 -8.88 9.83 21.76
C ARG A 191 -7.66 10.31 22.51
N ASN A 192 -6.74 9.40 22.82
CA ASN A 192 -5.48 9.78 23.43
C ASN A 192 -4.64 10.56 22.41
N ASN A 193 -4.76 11.89 22.43
CA ASN A 193 -4.22 12.78 21.40
C ASN A 193 -2.83 13.33 21.74
N ARG A 194 -2.19 12.82 22.80
CA ARG A 194 -0.89 13.29 23.29
C ARG A 194 -0.05 12.15 23.85
N ASP A 195 1.26 12.30 23.74
CA ASP A 195 2.25 11.38 24.29
C ASP A 195 2.04 9.92 23.85
N ILE A 196 1.58 9.75 22.60
CA ILE A 196 1.33 8.44 21.98
C ILE A 196 2.66 7.67 21.87
N ASP A 197 2.65 6.43 22.35
CA ASP A 197 3.70 5.44 22.20
C ASP A 197 3.06 4.04 22.14
N SER A 198 2.80 3.56 20.93
CA SER A 198 2.19 2.26 20.67
C SER A 198 3.15 1.35 19.90
N GLY A 199 2.87 0.03 19.92
CA GLY A 199 3.63 -0.93 19.13
C GLY A 199 3.65 -0.56 17.64
N ARG A 200 2.53 -0.04 17.11
CA ARG A 200 2.42 0.43 15.73
C ARG A 200 3.32 1.63 15.47
N SER A 201 3.29 2.67 16.32
CA SER A 201 4.14 3.84 16.10
C SER A 201 5.63 3.50 16.20
N ARG A 202 6.02 2.57 17.07
CA ARG A 202 7.39 2.04 17.12
C ARG A 202 7.79 1.32 15.82
N GLU A 203 6.92 0.47 15.27
CA GLU A 203 7.15 -0.16 13.96
C GLU A 203 7.23 0.87 12.83
N THR A 204 6.40 1.91 12.85
CA THR A 204 6.49 3.01 11.87
C THR A 204 7.81 3.77 11.97
N LEU A 205 8.31 4.05 13.17
CA LEU A 205 9.63 4.69 13.35
C LEU A 205 10.77 3.77 12.87
N LYS A 206 10.65 2.46 13.11
CA LYS A 206 11.55 1.45 12.55
C LYS A 206 11.53 1.44 11.02
N MET A 207 10.36 1.59 10.38
CA MET A 207 10.28 1.76 8.92
C MET A 207 11.03 3.01 8.45
N ILE A 208 10.87 4.16 9.12
CA ILE A 208 11.63 5.39 8.80
C ILE A 208 13.13 5.14 8.88
N HIS A 209 13.60 4.46 9.94
CA HIS A 209 15.01 4.09 10.08
C HIS A 209 15.47 3.20 8.93
N ILE A 210 14.69 2.17 8.58
CA ILE A 210 15.02 1.24 7.49
C ILE A 210 15.09 1.98 6.15
N LEU A 211 14.10 2.82 5.84
CA LEU A 211 14.07 3.62 4.62
C LEU A 211 15.32 4.51 4.51
N ALA A 212 15.62 5.27 5.57
CA ALA A 212 16.80 6.14 5.60
C ALA A 212 18.10 5.35 5.43
N LYS A 213 18.23 4.19 6.10
CA LYS A 213 19.38 3.28 5.94
C LYS A 213 19.54 2.78 4.50
N HIS A 214 18.44 2.61 3.77
CA HIS A 214 18.41 2.23 2.35
C HIS A 214 18.43 3.43 1.40
N GLY A 215 18.87 4.61 1.88
CA GLY A 215 19.13 5.79 1.07
C GLY A 215 17.91 6.68 0.79
N ALA A 216 16.75 6.40 1.39
CA ALA A 216 15.60 7.30 1.29
C ALA A 216 15.92 8.64 1.95
N LYS A 217 15.51 9.73 1.31
CA LYS A 217 15.70 11.09 1.79
C LYS A 217 14.36 11.78 2.02
N TRP A 218 14.18 12.38 3.19
CA TRP A 218 13.06 13.27 3.49
C TRP A 218 13.39 14.71 3.05
N ILE A 219 12.95 15.04 1.84
CA ILE A 219 13.11 16.34 1.21
C ILE A 219 11.70 16.88 0.96
N PRO A 220 11.06 17.52 1.96
CA PRO A 220 9.72 18.04 1.79
C PRO A 220 9.72 19.20 0.80
N SER A 221 9.02 19.03 -0.33
CA SER A 221 8.91 20.05 -1.38
C SER A 221 8.00 21.21 -0.97
N GLU A 222 7.04 20.95 -0.10
CA GLU A 222 6.02 21.92 0.29
C GLU A 222 6.00 22.19 1.80
N ARG A 223 5.70 23.44 2.16
CA ARG A 223 5.61 23.87 3.57
C ARG A 223 4.58 23.07 4.36
N HIS A 224 3.52 22.58 3.71
CA HIS A 224 2.49 21.79 4.38
C HIS A 224 3.05 20.46 4.92
N GLN A 225 4.00 19.83 4.23
CA GLN A 225 4.59 18.54 4.63
C GLN A 225 5.37 18.65 5.95
N ILE A 226 6.16 19.73 6.11
CA ILE A 226 6.85 20.02 7.37
C ILE A 226 5.84 20.30 8.49
N ASN A 227 4.77 21.04 8.20
CA ASN A 227 3.73 21.34 9.20
C ASN A 227 3.00 20.06 9.64
N ASP A 228 2.70 19.16 8.72
CA ASP A 228 2.07 17.88 9.03
C ASP A 228 3.01 16.95 9.80
N ALA A 229 4.31 16.98 9.50
CA ALA A 229 5.30 16.29 10.30
C ALA A 229 5.35 16.82 11.74
N ARG A 230 5.38 18.14 11.94
CA ARG A 230 5.32 18.76 13.28
C ARG A 230 4.06 18.35 14.03
N ARG A 231 2.89 18.39 13.38
CA ARG A 231 1.61 17.97 13.97
C ARG A 231 1.65 16.52 14.43
N SER A 232 2.24 15.64 13.62
CA SER A 232 2.39 14.23 13.96
C SER A 232 3.30 14.06 15.18
N PHE A 233 4.50 14.64 15.17
CA PHE A 233 5.44 14.56 16.29
C PHE A 233 4.94 15.19 17.60
N LEU A 234 4.13 16.26 17.54
CA LEU A 234 3.56 16.88 18.75
C LEU A 234 2.57 15.97 19.49
N LYS A 235 1.97 14.99 18.79
CA LYS A 235 1.07 14.00 19.39
C LYS A 235 1.83 12.81 19.98
N MET A 236 3.03 12.53 19.51
CA MET A 236 3.85 11.41 19.96
C MET A 236 4.59 11.73 21.26
N SER A 237 5.13 10.68 21.90
CA SER A 237 6.16 10.88 22.92
C SER A 237 7.36 11.64 22.35
N VAL A 238 8.05 12.40 23.21
CA VAL A 238 9.19 13.24 22.79
C VAL A 238 10.32 12.43 22.15
N ASP A 239 10.45 11.15 22.51
CA ASP A 239 11.52 10.27 22.04
C ASP A 239 11.42 10.06 20.51
N TYR A 240 10.22 10.02 19.93
CA TYR A 240 10.03 9.95 18.48
C TYR A 240 10.66 11.12 17.73
N THR A 241 10.55 12.33 18.28
CA THR A 241 11.16 13.53 17.66
C THR A 241 12.68 13.46 17.76
N VAL A 242 13.20 13.06 18.93
CA VAL A 242 14.65 12.95 19.17
C VAL A 242 15.25 11.85 18.29
N GLU A 243 14.59 10.70 18.16
CA GLU A 243 15.01 9.60 17.30
C GLU A 243 14.95 9.99 15.82
N PHE A 244 13.88 10.66 15.37
CA PHE A 244 13.82 11.15 13.99
C PHE A 244 14.99 12.11 13.66
N VAL A 245 15.26 13.07 14.55
CA VAL A 245 16.40 14.01 14.42
C VAL A 245 17.75 13.30 14.49
N TRP A 246 17.83 12.10 15.05
CA TRP A 246 19.04 11.27 15.02
C TRP A 246 19.16 10.43 13.74
N ILE A 247 18.07 9.80 13.29
CA ILE A 247 18.04 8.93 12.10
C ILE A 247 18.45 9.74 10.86
N MET A 248 17.87 10.92 10.66
CA MET A 248 18.04 11.69 9.44
C MET A 248 19.52 12.07 9.15
N PRO A 249 20.26 12.73 10.06
CA PRO A 249 21.68 13.01 9.83
C PRO A 249 22.54 11.75 9.72
N LYS A 250 22.24 10.71 10.51
CA LYS A 250 23.02 9.46 10.52
C LYS A 250 23.11 8.81 9.14
N TYR A 251 22.05 8.90 8.33
CA TYR A 251 21.98 8.29 7.01
C TYR A 251 21.95 9.31 5.87
N ASN A 252 22.29 10.58 6.13
CA ASN A 252 22.16 11.66 5.14
C ASN A 252 20.73 11.74 4.53
N GLY A 253 19.73 11.48 5.37
CA GLY A 253 18.32 11.40 5.00
C GLY A 253 17.67 12.77 4.79
N CYS A 254 18.28 13.88 5.19
CA CYS A 254 17.81 15.23 4.82
C CYS A 254 18.91 16.26 5.03
N THR A 255 18.68 17.49 4.57
CA THR A 255 19.61 18.61 4.82
C THR A 255 19.44 19.16 6.24
N ARG A 256 20.48 19.83 6.73
CA ARG A 256 20.45 20.52 8.02
C ARG A 256 19.32 21.54 8.10
N ASP A 257 19.13 22.32 7.03
CA ASP A 257 18.10 23.37 6.98
C ASP A 257 16.69 22.81 7.16
N ILE A 258 16.39 21.66 6.54
CA ILE A 258 15.09 20.98 6.72
C ILE A 258 14.89 20.59 8.19
N MET A 259 15.94 20.14 8.86
CA MET A 259 15.86 19.72 10.25
C MET A 259 15.74 20.87 11.22
N GLU A 260 16.50 21.94 11.00
CA GLU A 260 16.35 23.19 11.74
C GLU A 260 14.94 23.75 11.56
N GLN A 261 14.42 23.73 10.33
CA GLN A 261 13.04 24.09 10.08
C GLN A 261 12.08 23.22 10.89
N LEU A 262 12.19 21.90 10.91
CA LEU A 262 11.28 21.05 11.69
C LEU A 262 11.25 21.49 13.18
N VAL A 263 12.42 21.67 13.79
CA VAL A 263 12.56 21.92 15.23
C VAL A 263 12.39 23.38 15.66
N GLN A 264 12.40 24.35 14.74
CA GLN A 264 12.42 25.79 15.11
C GLN A 264 11.16 26.28 15.82
N THR A 265 10.04 25.58 15.71
CA THR A 265 8.76 26.09 16.24
C THR A 265 8.74 26.07 17.77
N PRO A 266 8.15 27.08 18.43
CA PRO A 266 8.10 27.15 19.90
C PRO A 266 7.49 25.91 20.56
N ALA A 267 6.49 25.29 19.92
CA ALA A 267 5.84 24.09 20.43
C ALA A 267 6.78 22.88 20.46
N ILE A 268 7.51 22.63 19.36
CA ILE A 268 8.52 21.55 19.31
C ILE A 268 9.66 21.85 20.27
N ARG A 269 10.22 23.08 20.26
CA ARG A 269 11.30 23.50 21.18
C ARG A 269 10.95 23.28 22.64
N ARG A 270 9.71 23.62 23.05
CA ARG A 270 9.24 23.38 24.42
C ARG A 270 9.20 21.88 24.75
N ARG A 271 8.74 21.04 23.82
CA ARG A 271 8.70 19.58 24.01
C ARG A 271 10.09 18.97 24.12
N VAL A 272 11.04 19.39 23.27
CA VAL A 272 12.38 18.82 23.24
C VAL A 272 13.39 19.54 24.14
N ALA A 273 12.95 20.51 24.96
CA ALA A 273 13.84 21.38 25.75
C ALA A 273 14.86 20.61 26.60
N LYS A 274 14.44 19.51 27.23
CA LYS A 274 15.33 18.63 28.02
C LYS A 274 16.42 17.96 27.17
N TYR A 275 16.15 17.72 25.90
CA TYR A 275 17.05 17.09 24.94
C TYR A 275 17.76 18.09 24.03
N GLN A 276 17.57 19.39 24.23
CA GLN A 276 18.13 20.44 23.38
C GLN A 276 19.65 20.33 23.20
N PRO A 277 20.47 20.06 24.25
CA PRO A 277 21.92 19.90 24.07
C PRO A 277 22.27 18.73 23.15
N ARG A 278 21.52 17.62 23.24
CA ARG A 278 21.70 16.45 22.38
C ARG A 278 21.29 16.77 20.95
N ILE A 279 20.16 17.44 20.75
CA ILE A 279 19.69 17.85 19.41
C ILE A 279 20.70 18.79 18.76
N THR A 280 21.19 19.80 19.47
CA THR A 280 22.21 20.72 18.95
C THR A 280 23.46 19.96 18.52
N LYS A 281 23.97 19.03 19.35
CA LYS A 281 25.10 18.18 18.99
C LYS A 281 24.82 17.32 17.75
N LEU A 282 23.60 16.82 17.57
CA LEU A 282 23.23 16.08 16.36
C LEU A 282 23.19 16.98 15.12
N LEU A 283 22.68 18.21 15.25
CA LEU A 283 22.64 19.21 14.19
C LEU A 283 24.05 19.68 13.78
N GLU A 284 24.98 19.80 14.73
CA GLU A 284 26.39 20.13 14.47
C GLU A 284 27.13 19.04 13.69
N ASN A 285 26.74 17.77 13.88
CA ASN A 285 27.32 16.62 13.20
C ASN A 285 26.66 16.31 11.85
N PHE A 286 25.83 17.22 11.30
CA PHE A 286 25.31 17.02 9.95
C PHE A 286 26.49 16.93 8.96
N PRO A 287 26.49 15.94 8.06
CA PRO A 287 27.45 15.93 6.98
C PRO A 287 27.34 17.26 6.24
N GLN A 288 28.46 17.98 6.11
CA GLN A 288 28.51 19.08 5.14
C GLN A 288 28.34 18.43 3.78
N ILE A 289 27.20 18.67 3.13
CA ILE A 289 26.98 18.23 1.77
C ILE A 289 28.04 18.94 0.94
N GLN A 290 29.01 18.19 0.44
CA GLN A 290 29.93 18.66 -0.58
C GLN A 290 29.10 18.70 -1.86
N ASP A 291 28.84 19.90 -2.36
CA ASP A 291 28.11 20.14 -3.62
C ASP A 291 28.90 19.58 -4.81
N ASP A 292 28.86 18.26 -5.03
CA ASP A 292 29.26 17.62 -6.29
C ASP A 292 28.13 17.76 -7.34
N LEU A 293 27.54 18.96 -7.42
CA LEU A 293 26.65 19.37 -8.52
C LEU A 293 27.27 20.48 -9.37
N THR A 294 28.60 20.63 -9.33
CA THR A 294 29.32 21.42 -10.32
C THR A 294 30.13 20.51 -11.25
N LEU A 295 29.76 20.57 -12.54
CA LEU A 295 30.52 20.17 -13.72
C LEU A 295 30.35 18.71 -14.20
N GLU A 296 29.25 18.44 -14.91
CA GLU A 296 29.39 17.91 -16.27
C GLU A 296 28.65 18.86 -17.23
N ARG A 297 29.47 19.54 -18.05
CA ARG A 297 29.08 20.21 -19.28
C ARG A 297 29.04 19.18 -20.40
#